data_AF-A0A2A2RJT6-F1
#
_entry.id   AF-A0A2A2RJT6-F1
#
_cell.length_a   1.000
_cell.length_b   1.000
_cell.length_c   1.000
_cell.angle_alpha   90.00
_cell.angle_beta   90.00
_cell.angle_gamma   90.00
#
_symmetry.space_group_name_H-M   'P 1'
#
loop_
_entity.id
_entity.type
_entity.pdbx_description
1 polymer ?
#
loop_
_entity_poly.entity_id
_entity_poly.type
_entity_poly.pdbx_seq_one_letter_code
_entity_poly.pdbx_strand_id
1 'polypeptide(L)' 'MKTTVDLPEKELAEAIRHTGAKTKTEAVSRAVADFNRRQRLGRLADRLGTCSDVMTKDELARLRADG' A
#
# COMPACT_ATOMS: atom_id res chain seq x y z
N MET A 1 -14.01 -0.77 -14.90
CA MET A 1 -15.43 -0.82 -14.49
C MET A 1 -15.91 0.61 -14.30
N LYS A 2 -17.10 0.97 -14.81
CA LYS A 2 -17.70 2.29 -14.57
C LYS A 2 -18.69 2.15 -13.42
N THR A 3 -18.51 2.97 -12.39
CA THR A 3 -19.36 3.00 -11.21
C THR A 3 -19.63 4.47 -10.89
N THR A 4 -20.89 4.83 -10.67
CA THR A 4 -21.27 6.17 -10.24
C THR A 4 -21.20 6.22 -8.73
N VAL A 5 -20.44 7.17 -8.20
CA VAL A 5 -20.27 7.38 -6.75
C VAL A 5 -20.37 8.87 -6.50
N ASP A 6 -21.20 9.26 -5.54
CA ASP A 6 -21.28 10.66 -5.10
C ASP A 6 -20.09 10.97 -4.21
N LEU A 7 -19.31 11.96 -4.62
CA LEU A 7 -18.10 12.40 -3.92
C LEU A 7 -18.24 13.88 -3.60
N PRO A 8 -17.97 14.31 -2.36
CA PRO A 8 -17.97 15.72 -2.02
C PRO A 8 -16.92 16.47 -2.83
N GLU A 9 -17.32 17.59 -3.43
CA GLU A 9 -16.51 18.33 -4.38
C GLU A 9 -15.19 18.86 -3.76
N LYS A 10 -15.24 19.19 -2.47
CA LYS A 10 -14.07 19.63 -1.69
C LYS A 10 -13.02 18.53 -1.57
N GLU A 11 -13.41 17.31 -1.19
CA GLU A 11 -12.47 16.19 -1.05
C GLU A 11 -11.91 15.78 -2.42
N LEU A 12 -12.72 15.86 -3.48
CA LEU A 12 -12.24 15.60 -4.83
C LEU A 12 -11.20 16.62 -5.28
N ALA A 13 -11.39 17.90 -4.96
CA ALA A 13 -10.43 18.96 -5.24
C ALA A 13 -9.11 18.74 -4.48
N GLU A 14 -9.19 18.32 -3.22
CA GLU A 14 -8.00 17.95 -2.43
C GLU A 14 -7.31 16.71 -3.00
N ALA A 15 -8.06 15.68 -3.38
CA ALA A 15 -7.51 14.49 -4.02
C ALA A 15 -6.77 14.86 -5.32
N ILE A 16 -7.33 15.73 -6.15
CA ILE A 16 -6.65 16.25 -7.35
C ILE A 16 -5.36 16.99 -6.98
N ARG A 17 -5.40 17.85 -5.96
CA ARG A 17 -4.22 18.60 -5.50
C ARG A 17 -3.12 17.69 -4.97
N HIS A 18 -3.46 16.69 -4.17
CA HIS A 18 -2.51 15.73 -3.60
C HIS A 18 -1.96 14.75 -4.63
N THR A 19 -2.79 14.34 -5.60
CA THR A 19 -2.37 13.36 -6.61
C THR A 19 -1.75 14.00 -7.85
N GLY A 20 -1.92 15.31 -8.06
CA GLY A 20 -1.52 16.01 -9.28
C GLY A 20 -2.24 15.52 -10.54
N ALA A 21 -3.41 14.89 -10.38
CA ALA A 21 -4.17 14.30 -11.47
C ALA A 21 -4.82 15.37 -12.35
N LYS A 22 -4.93 15.09 -13.67
CA LYS A 22 -5.55 16.03 -14.62
C LYS A 22 -7.07 15.87 -14.70
N THR A 23 -7.59 14.72 -14.25
CA THR A 23 -9.01 14.37 -14.35
C THR A 23 -9.56 13.84 -13.04
N LYS A 24 -10.87 14.02 -12.82
CA LYS A 24 -11.59 13.49 -11.64
C LYS A 24 -11.39 11.97 -11.50
N THR A 25 -11.51 11.23 -12.61
CA THR A 25 -11.35 9.77 -12.64
C THR A 25 -9.93 9.33 -12.25
N GLU A 26 -8.91 10.06 -12.71
CA GLU A 26 -7.51 9.76 -12.39
C GLU A 26 -7.21 10.02 -10.92
N ALA A 27 -7.71 11.13 -10.35
CA ALA A 27 -7.56 11.44 -8.93
C ALA A 27 -8.13 10.33 -8.04
N VAL A 28 -9.36 9.89 -8.35
CA VAL A 28 -10.02 8.80 -7.60
C VAL A 28 -9.27 7.48 -7.78
N SER A 29 -8.84 7.15 -8.99
CA SER A 29 -8.08 5.92 -9.24
C SER A 29 -6.77 5.89 -8.45
N ARG A 30 -6.04 7.01 -8.39
CA ARG A 30 -4.80 7.13 -7.61
C ARG A 30 -5.07 7.05 -6.10
N ALA A 31 -6.12 7.70 -5.61
CA ALA A 31 -6.50 7.66 -4.20
C ALA A 31 -6.84 6.22 -3.75
N VAL A 32 -7.61 5.48 -4.56
CA VAL A 32 -7.95 4.07 -4.27
C VAL A 32 -6.71 3.19 -4.26
N ALA A 33 -5.81 3.36 -5.24
CA ALA A 33 -4.56 2.61 -5.30
C ALA A 33 -3.67 2.87 -4.08
N ASP A 34 -3.56 4.13 -3.65
CA ASP A 34 -2.77 4.52 -2.49
C ASP A 34 -3.36 3.99 -1.18
N PHE A 35 -4.68 4.08 -1.01
CA PHE A 35 -5.36 3.49 0.13
C PHE A 35 -5.09 1.98 0.24
N ASN A 36 -5.25 1.25 -0.87
CA ASN A 36 -4.97 -0.19 -0.90
C ASN A 36 -3.50 -0.50 -0.60
N ARG A 37 -2.56 0.32 -1.07
CA ARG A 37 -1.14 0.18 -0.75
C ARG A 37 -0.89 0.33 0.75
N ARG A 38 -1.46 1.35 1.39
CA ARG A 38 -1.34 1.57 2.84
C ARG A 38 -1.93 0.40 3.64
N GLN A 39 -3.09 -0.10 3.24
CA GLN A 39 -3.71 -1.26 3.89
C GLN A 39 -2.89 -2.56 3.74
N ARG A 40 -2.19 -2.74 2.61
CA ARG A 40 -1.27 -3.87 2.43
C ARG A 40 -0.03 -3.73 3.31
N LEU A 41 0.51 -2.52 3.45
CA LEU A 41 1.65 -2.26 4.34
C LEU A 41 1.27 -2.43 5.81
N GLY A 42 0.08 -1.98 6.23
CA GLY A 42 -0.44 -2.21 7.58
C GLY A 42 -0.52 -3.71 7.89
N ARG A 43 -1.15 -4.50 7.00
CA ARG A 43 -1.20 -5.96 7.14
C ARG A 43 0.16 -6.65 7.17
N LEU A 44 1.16 -6.08 6.49
CA LEU A 44 2.53 -6.59 6.56
C LEU A 44 3.19 -6.22 7.89
N ALA A 45 2.97 -5.01 8.39
CA ALA A 45 3.44 -4.57 9.69
C ALA A 45 2.82 -5.39 10.83
N ASP A 46 1.54 -5.75 10.73
CA ASP A 46 0.88 -6.62 11.72
C ASP A 46 1.50 -8.03 11.76
N ARG A 47 2.17 -8.45 10.68
CA ARG A 47 2.88 -9.74 10.60
C ARG A 47 4.35 -9.64 10.98
N LEU A 48 4.88 -8.46 11.28
CA LEU A 48 6.24 -8.32 11.78
C LEU A 48 6.31 -8.94 13.19
N GLY A 49 7.16 -9.96 13.34
CA GLY A 49 7.33 -10.68 14.60
C GLY A 49 6.44 -11.92 14.78
N THR A 50 5.45 -12.14 13.91
CA THR A 50 4.63 -13.38 13.96
C THR A 50 5.21 -14.51 13.11
N CYS A 51 6.20 -14.23 12.27
CA CYS A 51 6.82 -15.25 11.42
C CYS A 51 7.87 -16.01 12.25
N SER A 52 7.43 -17.02 13.00
CA SER A 52 8.28 -17.91 13.80
C SER A 52 9.08 -18.93 12.96
N ASP A 53 8.63 -19.20 11.73
CA ASP A 53 9.17 -20.28 10.89
C ASP A 53 10.20 -19.78 9.85
N VAL A 54 10.50 -18.47 9.84
CA VAL A 54 11.51 -17.89 8.95
C VAL A 54 12.84 -17.79 9.67
N MET A 55 13.84 -18.41 9.04
CA MET A 55 15.23 -18.38 9.47
C MET A 55 15.72 -16.93 9.65
N THR A 56 16.38 -16.68 10.78
CA THR A 56 16.99 -15.41 11.11
C THR A 56 18.20 -15.11 10.21
N LYS A 57 18.62 -13.85 10.15
CA LYS A 57 19.79 -13.43 9.37
C LYS A 57 21.06 -14.17 9.79
N ASP A 58 21.20 -14.45 11.08
CA ASP A 58 22.38 -15.13 11.64
C ASP A 58 22.39 -16.62 11.29
N GLU A 59 21.24 -17.28 11.32
CA GLU A 59 21.10 -18.67 10.87
C GLU A 59 21.39 -18.82 9.37
N LEU A 60 20.92 -17.87 8.54
CA LEU A 60 21.25 -17.85 7.11
C LEU A 60 22.75 -17.64 6.85
N ALA A 61 23.40 -16.79 7.65
CA ALA A 61 24.83 -16.53 7.53
C ALA A 61 25.67 -17.77 7.85
N ARG A 62 25.26 -18.56 8.86
CA ARG A 62 25.90 -19.84 9.20
C ARG A 62 25.74 -20.87 8.07
N LEU A 63 24.53 -21.04 7.54
CA LEU A 63 24.27 -21.94 6.42
C LEU A 63 25.08 -21.61 5.16
N ARG A 64 25.41 -20.33 4.94
CA ARG A 64 26.24 -19.88 3.81
C ARG A 64 27.74 -20.00 4.06
N ALA A 65 28.16 -20.08 5.33
CA ALA A 65 29.56 -20.27 5.69
C ALA A 65 29.95 -21.76 5.70
N ASP A 66 28.97 -22.64 5.92
CA ASP A 66 29.15 -24.11 5.98
C ASP A 66 29.01 -24.82 4.62
N GLY A 67 28.76 -24.09 3.53
CA GLY A 67 28.66 -24.62 2.15
C GLY A 67 29.70 -24.01 1.22
#